data_AF-A0A355FGL8-F1
#
_entry.id   AF-A0A355FGL8-F1
#
_cell.length_a   1.000
_cell.length_b   1.000
_cell.length_c   1.000
_cell.angle_alpha   90.00
_cell.angle_beta   90.00
_cell.angle_gamma   90.00
#
_symmetry.space_group_name_H-M   'P 1'
#
loop_
_entity.id
_entity.type
_entity.pdbx_description
1 polymer ?
#
loop_
_entity_poly.entity_id
_entity_poly.type
_entity_poly.pdbx_seq_one_letter_code
_entity_poly.pdbx_strand_id
1 'polypeptide(L)'
;DDDSDTEELSVVVNQLLEVLPRSCKQICKLRFLDGYKIEEISKKLSLSKNTIKVQIHRGISKIKNGVPDGVTLYDWVSKKV
;
A
#
# COMPACT_ATOMS: atom_id res chain seq x y z
N ASP A 1 23.77 -1.17 11.41
CA ASP A 1 23.22 -0.24 10.42
C ASP A 1 22.09 -0.95 9.70
N ASP A 2 20.85 -0.80 10.18
CA ASP A 2 19.65 -1.57 9.76
C ASP A 2 18.47 -0.59 9.58
N ASP A 3 18.68 0.45 8.76
CA ASP A 3 17.68 1.52 8.52
C ASP A 3 17.26 1.58 7.04
N SER A 4 17.92 0.79 6.16
CA SER A 4 17.70 0.85 4.70
C SER A 4 16.42 0.15 4.23
N ASP A 5 15.93 -0.87 4.95
CA ASP A 5 14.76 -1.66 4.50
C ASP A 5 13.43 -0.91 4.68
N THR A 6 13.35 0.00 5.65
CA THR A 6 12.11 0.75 5.94
C THR A 6 11.87 1.84 4.90
N GLU A 7 12.93 2.47 4.42
CA GLU A 7 12.85 3.55 3.44
C GLU A 7 12.48 3.03 2.04
N GLU A 8 13.06 1.90 1.61
CA GLU A 8 12.73 1.29 0.32
C GLU A 8 11.28 0.76 0.27
N LEU A 9 10.77 0.22 1.37
CA LEU A 9 9.38 -0.23 1.45
C LEU A 9 8.39 0.95 1.30
N SER A 10 8.76 2.13 1.83
CA SER A 10 7.93 3.33 1.77
C SER A 10 7.79 3.88 0.35
N VAL A 11 8.86 3.81 -0.45
CA VAL A 11 8.90 4.25 -1.85
C VAL A 11 8.06 3.32 -2.71
N VAL A 12 8.27 2.01 -2.56
CA VAL A 12 7.49 0.98 -3.26
C VAL A 12 6.01 1.14 -2.95
N VAL A 13 5.65 1.31 -1.67
CA VAL A 13 4.26 1.57 -1.28
C VAL A 13 3.74 2.85 -1.93
N ASN A 14 4.48 3.96 -1.95
CA ASN A 14 4.04 5.21 -2.58
C ASN A 14 3.75 5.09 -4.08
N GLN A 15 4.58 4.37 -4.83
CA GLN A 15 4.37 4.18 -6.28
C GLN A 15 3.19 3.23 -6.55
N LEU A 16 3.04 2.20 -5.72
CA LEU A 16 1.87 1.31 -5.75
C LEU A 16 0.58 2.04 -5.38
N LEU A 17 0.68 3.02 -4.49
CA LEU A 17 -0.39 3.92 -4.12
C LEU A 17 -0.80 4.84 -5.30
N GLU A 18 0.09 5.16 -6.23
CA GLU A 18 -0.27 5.94 -7.44
C GLU A 18 -1.14 5.16 -8.43
N VAL A 19 -0.94 3.84 -8.55
CA VAL A 19 -1.78 2.99 -9.42
C VAL A 19 -3.12 2.62 -8.79
N LEU A 20 -3.31 2.93 -7.50
CA LEU A 20 -4.54 2.64 -6.76
C LEU A 20 -5.55 3.79 -6.86
N PRO A 21 -6.87 3.49 -6.94
CA PRO A 21 -7.89 4.52 -6.85
C PRO A 21 -7.80 5.26 -5.49
N ARG A 22 -8.10 6.56 -5.50
CA ARG A 22 -7.88 7.50 -4.37
C ARG A 22 -8.35 6.96 -3.01
N SER A 23 -9.46 6.23 -2.97
CA SER A 23 -10.01 5.63 -1.75
C SER A 23 -9.16 4.49 -1.18
N CYS A 24 -8.60 3.61 -2.02
CA CYS A 24 -7.67 2.57 -1.59
C CYS A 24 -6.33 3.19 -1.17
N LYS A 25 -5.90 4.23 -1.91
CA LYS A 25 -4.62 4.91 -1.70
C LYS A 25 -4.47 5.40 -0.27
N GLN A 26 -5.46 6.14 0.23
CA GLN A 26 -5.38 6.74 1.55
C GLN A 26 -5.32 5.69 2.68
N ILE A 27 -6.04 4.58 2.54
CA ILE A 27 -6.07 3.50 3.52
C ILE A 27 -4.73 2.75 3.56
N CYS A 28 -4.19 2.41 2.40
CA CYS A 28 -2.89 1.74 2.31
C CYS A 28 -1.77 2.67 2.80
N LYS A 29 -1.81 3.97 2.48
CA LYS A 29 -0.86 4.97 3.02
C LYS A 29 -0.86 4.97 4.55
N LEU A 30 -2.04 5.15 5.17
CA LEU A 30 -2.15 5.18 6.62
C LEU A 30 -1.66 3.88 7.27
N ARG A 31 -1.88 2.72 6.61
CA ARG A 31 -1.48 1.43 7.16
C ARG A 31 0.01 1.15 7.03
N PHE A 32 0.59 1.43 5.86
CA PHE A 32 1.95 1.00 5.50
C PHE A 32 3.00 2.10 5.68
N LEU A 33 2.63 3.37 5.47
CA LEU A 33 3.54 4.51 5.65
C LEU A 33 3.47 5.06 7.06
N ASP A 34 2.25 5.27 7.57
CA ASP A 34 2.05 5.88 8.89
C ASP A 34 1.90 4.84 10.03
N GLY A 35 1.88 3.54 9.71
CA GLY A 35 1.78 2.46 10.70
C GLY A 35 0.47 2.40 11.49
N TYR A 36 -0.59 3.09 11.06
CA TYR A 36 -1.86 3.10 11.79
C TYR A 36 -2.53 1.73 11.80
N LYS A 37 -3.17 1.40 12.94
CA LYS A 37 -4.01 0.22 13.07
C LYS A 37 -5.31 0.38 12.29
N ILE A 38 -5.90 -0.74 11.87
CA ILE A 38 -7.19 -0.76 11.14
C ILE A 38 -8.28 0.03 11.89
N GLU A 39 -8.29 -0.03 13.22
CA GLU A 39 -9.24 0.70 14.06
C GLU A 39 -9.02 2.21 14.04
N GLU A 40 -7.76 2.64 14.06
CA GLU A 40 -7.38 4.05 13.98
C GLU A 40 -7.76 4.62 12.60
N ILE A 41 -7.47 3.88 11.54
CA ILE A 41 -7.85 4.25 10.17
C ILE A 41 -9.37 4.30 10.02
N SER A 42 -10.08 3.33 10.58
CA SER A 42 -11.54 3.26 10.60
C SER A 42 -12.15 4.50 11.26
N LYS A 43 -11.62 4.92 12.42
CA LYS A 43 -12.05 6.16 13.09
C LYS A 43 -11.69 7.40 12.26
N LYS A 44 -10.47 7.49 11.74
CA LYS A 44 -9.94 8.64 11.00
C LYS A 44 -10.66 8.90 9.68
N LEU A 45 -11.11 7.85 9.00
CA LEU A 45 -11.84 7.93 7.74
C LEU A 45 -13.36 7.79 7.93
N SER A 46 -13.85 7.59 9.15
CA SER A 46 -15.24 7.24 9.45
C SER A 46 -15.77 6.08 8.57
N LEU A 47 -14.92 5.10 8.29
CA LEU A 47 -15.25 3.91 7.51
C LEU A 47 -15.30 2.69 8.42
N SER A 48 -16.12 1.69 8.08
CA SER A 48 -16.15 0.44 8.84
C SER A 48 -14.82 -0.31 8.76
N LYS A 49 -14.43 -1.01 9.82
CA LYS A 49 -13.23 -1.89 9.82
C LYS A 49 -13.28 -2.89 8.67
N ASN A 50 -14.46 -3.34 8.27
CA ASN A 50 -14.66 -4.24 7.15
C ASN A 50 -14.30 -3.57 5.82
N THR A 51 -14.76 -2.33 5.62
CA THR A 51 -14.39 -1.50 4.47
C THR A 51 -12.88 -1.32 4.40
N ILE A 52 -12.21 -1.03 5.52
CA ILE A 52 -10.75 -0.90 5.58
C ILE A 52 -10.06 -2.20 5.13
N LYS A 53 -10.47 -3.36 5.67
CA LYS A 53 -9.91 -4.66 5.28
C LYS A 53 -10.09 -4.94 3.78
N VAL A 54 -11.29 -4.72 3.24
CA VAL A 54 -11.59 -4.91 1.82
C VAL A 54 -10.76 -3.99 0.94
N GLN A 55 -10.58 -2.73 1.34
CA GLN A 55 -9.78 -1.75 0.58
C GLN A 55 -8.29 -2.11 0.60
N ILE A 56 -7.74 -2.58 1.72
CA ILE A 56 -6.37 -3.10 1.80
C ILE A 56 -6.21 -4.33 0.91
N HIS A 57 -7.12 -5.29 1.01
CA HIS A 57 -7.07 -6.51 0.21
C HIS A 57 -7.14 -6.21 -1.29
N ARG A 58 -8.08 -5.36 -1.71
CA ARG A 58 -8.18 -4.89 -3.10
C ARG A 58 -6.94 -4.11 -3.52
N GLY A 59 -6.37 -3.32 -2.61
CA GLY A 59 -5.12 -2.59 -2.80
C GLY A 59 -3.98 -3.53 -3.19
N ILE A 60 -3.70 -4.50 -2.31
CA ILE A 60 -2.65 -5.50 -2.49
C ILE A 60 -2.91 -6.37 -3.73
N SER A 61 -4.16 -6.77 -3.97
CA SER A 61 -4.50 -7.58 -5.14
C SER A 61 -4.30 -6.82 -6.45
N LYS A 62 -4.61 -5.52 -6.49
CA LYS A 62 -4.37 -4.65 -7.65
C LYS A 62 -2.86 -4.49 -7.92
N ILE A 63 -2.10 -4.30 -6.85
CA ILE A 63 -0.64 -4.23 -6.87
C ILE A 63 -0.07 -5.52 -7.43
N LYS A 64 -0.47 -6.66 -6.87
CA LYS A 64 -0.01 -7.99 -7.29
C LYS A 64 -0.39 -8.31 -8.73
N ASN A 65 -1.58 -7.93 -9.18
CA ASN A 65 -2.01 -8.10 -10.57
C ASN A 65 -1.33 -7.11 -11.54
N GLY A 66 -0.76 -6.01 -11.04
CA GLY A 66 0.01 -5.06 -11.84
C GLY A 66 1.46 -5.50 -12.06
N VAL A 67 1.98 -6.34 -11.17
CA VAL A 67 3.32 -6.92 -11.27
C VAL A 67 3.24 -8.20 -12.11
N PRO A 68 4.04 -8.32 -13.20
CA PRO A 68 4.10 -9.54 -13.99
C PRO A 68 4.58 -10.72 -13.14
N ASP A 69 4.01 -11.90 -13.36
CA ASP A 69 4.47 -13.12 -12.72
C ASP A 69 5.95 -13.35 -13.01
N GLY A 70 6.73 -13.64 -11.95
CA GLY A 70 8.19 -13.82 -12.02
C GLY A 70 9.02 -12.56 -11.79
N VAL A 71 8.40 -11.41 -11.56
CA VAL A 71 9.07 -10.14 -11.24
C VAL A 71 8.79 -9.77 -9.78
N THR A 72 9.81 -9.31 -9.04
CA THR A 72 9.58 -8.81 -7.68
C THR A 72 8.91 -7.44 -7.74
N LEU A 73 8.14 -7.09 -6.70
CA LEU A 73 7.57 -5.75 -6.55
C LEU A 73 8.62 -4.65 -6.70
N TYR A 74 9.82 -4.89 -6.18
CA TYR A 74 10.95 -3.97 -6.28
C TYR A 74 11.39 -3.75 -7.74
N ASP A 75 11.61 -4.84 -8.50
CA ASP A 75 12.08 -4.77 -9.90
C ASP A 75 11.04 -4.14 -10.83
N TRP A 76 9.75 -4.41 -10.61
CA TRP A 76 8.68 -3.80 -11.39
C TRP A 76 8.56 -2.29 -11.14
N VAL A 77 8.73 -1.88 -9.89
CA VAL A 77 8.63 -0.48 -9.48
C VAL A 77 9.87 0.32 -9.91
N SER A 78 11.07 -0.26 -9.78
CA SER A 78 12.34 0.36 -10.17
C SER A 78 12.41 0.71 -11.66
N LYS A 79 11.79 -0.10 -12.54
CA LYS A 79 11.70 0.19 -13.99
C LYS A 79 10.74 1.32 -14.36
N LYS A 80 9.93 1.81 -13.42
CA LYS A 80 8.87 2.79 -13.67
C LYS A 80 9.18 4.17 -13.08
N VAL A 81 10.26 4.29 -12.29
CA VAL A 81 10.83 5.56 -11.79
C VAL A 81 11.92 6.04 -12.74
#